data_AF-A0A9D6WTG8-F1
#
_entry.id   AF-A0A9D6WTG8-F1
#
_cell.length_a   1.000
_cell.length_b   1.000
_cell.length_c   1.000
_cell.angle_alpha   90.00
_cell.angle_beta   90.00
_cell.angle_gamma   90.00
#
_symmetry.space_group_name_H-M   'P 1'
#
loop_
_entity.id
_entity.type
_entity.pdbx_description
1 polymer ?
#
loop_
_entity_poly.entity_id
_entity_poly.type
_entity_poly.pdbx_seq_one_letter_code
_entity_poly.pdbx_strand_id
1 'polypeptide(L)'
;MDGKRWTTRDRDDNEIYLTEERWQHIIEPINHPEMLDYEKHLRETIRIGDRKQDALNPRKYRYRKSFADLVEDNTHIVAIVLFRFRVNETGEITANNYIVTAYQKEIG
;
A
#
# COMPACT_ATOMS: atom_id res chain seq x y z
N MET A 1 -12.92 -15.40 7.66
CA MET A 1 -11.63 -14.68 7.60
C MET A 1 -11.72 -13.69 6.46
N ASP A 2 -11.55 -12.40 6.72
CA ASP A 2 -11.87 -11.31 5.77
C ASP A 2 -10.89 -11.18 4.58
N GLY A 3 -10.08 -12.20 4.29
CA GLY A 3 -9.06 -12.20 3.23
C GLY A 3 -7.90 -11.22 3.45
N LYS A 4 -7.87 -10.49 4.57
CA LYS A 4 -6.81 -9.56 4.94
C LYS A 4 -5.54 -10.32 5.29
N ARG A 5 -4.45 -9.99 4.60
CA ARG A 5 -3.09 -10.48 4.89
C ARG A 5 -2.51 -9.76 6.11
N TRP A 6 -2.70 -8.44 6.16
CA TRP A 6 -2.38 -7.62 7.33
C TRP A 6 -3.06 -6.27 7.28
N THR A 7 -3.05 -5.60 8.42
CA THR A 7 -3.51 -4.22 8.60
C THR A 7 -2.43 -3.44 9.36
N THR A 8 -2.24 -2.18 9.02
CA THR A 8 -1.35 -1.25 9.73
C THR A 8 -1.96 0.15 9.75
N ARG A 9 -1.36 1.05 10.54
CA ARG A 9 -1.72 2.47 10.59
C ARG A 9 -0.61 3.33 9.99
N ASP A 10 -0.98 4.36 9.25
CA ASP A 10 -0.06 5.39 8.79
C ASP A 10 0.22 6.46 9.88
N ARG A 11 1.02 7.48 9.55
CA ARG A 11 1.37 8.58 10.47
C ARG A 11 0.18 9.41 10.92
N ASP A 12 -0.91 9.38 10.17
CA ASP A 12 -2.14 10.13 10.41
C ASP A 12 -3.24 9.22 10.98
N ASP A 13 -2.85 8.10 11.60
CA ASP A 13 -3.70 7.08 12.23
C ASP A 13 -4.73 6.41 11.31
N ASN A 14 -4.53 6.48 9.99
CA ASN A 14 -5.41 5.83 9.03
C ASN A 14 -5.14 4.33 8.99
N GLU A 15 -6.16 3.53 9.28
CA GLU A 15 -6.09 2.09 9.14
C GLU A 15 -6.09 1.69 7.66
N ILE A 16 -5.06 0.97 7.22
CA ILE A 16 -4.83 0.55 5.84
C ILE A 16 -4.49 -0.95 5.85
N TYR A 17 -5.14 -1.70 4.96
CA TYR A 17 -4.91 -3.14 4.86
C TYR A 17 -4.43 -3.58 3.46
N LEU A 18 -3.78 -4.74 3.45
CA LEU A 18 -3.47 -5.52 2.25
C LEU A 18 -4.22 -6.85 2.35
N THR A 19 -4.83 -7.29 1.25
CA THR A 19 -5.44 -8.63 1.16
C THR A 19 -4.46 -9.65 0.60
N GLU A 20 -4.70 -10.92 0.89
CA GLU A 20 -3.90 -12.01 0.32
C GLU A 20 -3.97 -12.01 -1.21
N GLU A 21 -5.18 -11.97 -1.76
CA GLU A 21 -5.43 -11.90 -3.20
C GLU A 21 -4.64 -10.75 -3.86
N ARG A 22 -4.66 -9.57 -3.22
CA ARG A 22 -3.96 -8.41 -3.77
C ARG A 22 -2.45 -8.54 -3.67
N TRP A 23 -1.93 -9.15 -2.60
CA TRP A 23 -0.51 -9.44 -2.49
C TRP A 23 -0.05 -10.38 -3.59
N GLN A 24 -0.78 -11.48 -3.82
CA GLN A 24 -0.47 -12.43 -4.90
C GLN A 24 -0.47 -11.73 -6.26
N HIS A 25 -1.48 -10.88 -6.55
CA HIS A 25 -1.51 -10.10 -7.77
C HIS A 25 -0.33 -9.13 -7.89
N ILE A 26 0.14 -8.50 -6.81
CA ILE A 26 1.30 -7.60 -6.86
C ILE A 26 2.55 -8.37 -7.31
N ILE A 27 2.82 -9.54 -6.70
CA ILE A 27 4.07 -10.31 -6.92
C ILE A 27 4.02 -11.24 -8.13
N GLU A 28 2.92 -11.28 -8.87
CA GLU A 28 2.80 -12.08 -10.08
C GLU A 28 3.92 -11.74 -11.09
N PRO A 29 4.44 -12.72 -11.85
CA PRO A 29 5.56 -12.52 -12.77
C PRO A 29 5.39 -11.38 -13.80
N ILE A 30 4.14 -11.05 -14.16
CA ILE A 30 3.80 -10.00 -15.13
C ILE A 30 3.59 -8.61 -14.51
N ASN A 31 3.56 -8.52 -13.18
CA ASN A 31 3.29 -7.29 -12.45
C ASN A 31 4.57 -6.79 -11.79
N HIS A 32 4.77 -7.11 -10.50
CA HIS A 32 5.91 -6.63 -9.71
C HIS A 32 6.57 -7.79 -8.95
N PRO A 33 7.15 -8.79 -9.66
CA PRO A 33 7.80 -9.94 -9.01
C PRO A 33 8.96 -9.52 -8.10
N GLU A 34 9.58 -8.36 -8.33
CA GLU A 34 10.61 -7.79 -7.48
C GLU A 34 10.12 -7.48 -6.06
N MET A 35 8.80 -7.39 -5.85
CA MET A 35 8.23 -7.13 -4.52
C MET A 35 8.21 -8.36 -3.61
N LEU A 36 8.45 -9.58 -4.12
CA LEU A 36 8.28 -10.84 -3.38
C LEU A 36 8.90 -10.83 -1.97
N ASP A 37 10.12 -10.32 -1.85
CA ASP A 37 10.87 -10.29 -0.58
C ASP A 37 10.71 -8.97 0.22
N TYR A 38 9.93 -8.02 -0.30
CA TYR A 38 9.87 -6.63 0.17
C TYR A 38 8.54 -6.26 0.83
N GLU A 39 7.74 -7.24 1.25
CA GLU A 39 6.48 -7.00 1.94
C GLU A 39 6.66 -6.18 3.24
N LYS A 40 7.77 -6.40 3.96
CA LYS A 40 8.11 -5.64 5.17
C LYS A 40 8.37 -4.17 4.84
N HIS A 41 9.15 -3.90 3.80
CA HIS A 41 9.42 -2.54 3.31
C HIS A 41 8.14 -1.87 2.82
N LEU A 42 7.23 -2.60 2.16
CA LEU A 42 5.90 -2.10 1.82
C LEU A 42 5.12 -1.69 3.08
N ARG A 43 5.07 -2.54 4.10
CA ARG A 43 4.39 -2.19 5.36
C ARG A 43 5.01 -0.97 6.02
N GLU A 44 6.33 -0.85 6.03
CA GLU A 44 7.03 0.34 6.55
C GLU A 44 6.76 1.60 5.72
N THR A 45 6.67 1.47 4.39
CA THR A 45 6.28 2.55 3.48
C THR A 45 4.91 3.11 3.83
N ILE A 46 3.95 2.25 4.18
CA ILE A 46 2.62 2.70 4.64
C ILE A 46 2.72 3.38 6.01
N ARG A 47 3.50 2.81 6.95
CA ARG A 47 3.58 3.31 8.33
C ARG A 47 4.20 4.70 8.43
N ILE A 48 5.32 4.94 7.73
CA ILE A 48 6.14 6.13 7.94
C ILE A 48 6.55 6.84 6.64
N GLY A 49 6.22 6.29 5.47
CA GLY A 49 6.54 6.89 4.19
C GLY A 49 5.73 8.15 3.89
N ASP A 50 6.20 8.93 2.92
CA ASP A 50 5.54 10.14 2.45
C ASP A 50 4.27 9.82 1.71
N ARG A 51 3.19 10.52 2.08
CA ARG A 51 1.87 10.36 1.48
C ARG A 51 1.53 11.59 0.66
N LYS A 52 1.12 11.37 -0.60
CA LYS A 52 0.63 12.42 -1.49
C LYS A 52 -0.69 11.99 -2.13
N GLN A 53 -1.71 12.84 -2.03
CA GLN A 53 -2.98 12.65 -2.71
C GLN A 53 -2.81 12.80 -4.23
N ASP A 54 -3.50 11.97 -5.00
CA ASP A 54 -3.60 12.10 -6.46
C ASP A 54 -4.46 13.32 -6.83
N ALA A 55 -4.00 14.13 -7.78
CA ALA A 55 -4.66 15.39 -8.13
C ALA A 55 -6.03 15.20 -8.78
N LEU A 56 -6.24 14.08 -9.49
CA LEU A 56 -7.48 13.81 -10.24
C LEU A 56 -8.43 12.91 -9.47
N ASN A 57 -7.93 12.15 -8.49
CA ASN A 57 -8.75 11.27 -7.67
C ASN A 57 -8.49 11.51 -6.17
N PRO A 58 -9.39 12.21 -5.45
CA PRO A 58 -9.18 12.55 -4.04
C PRO A 58 -9.20 11.32 -3.11
N ARG A 59 -9.62 10.15 -3.61
CA ARG A 59 -9.59 8.89 -2.87
C ARG A 59 -8.31 8.11 -3.09
N LYS A 60 -7.44 8.51 -4.01
CA LYS A 60 -6.21 7.80 -4.34
C LYS A 60 -5.03 8.51 -3.72
N TYR A 61 -4.22 7.76 -2.99
CA TYR A 61 -3.03 8.26 -2.32
C TYR A 61 -1.82 7.43 -2.74
N ARG A 62 -0.72 8.11 -3.00
CA ARG A 62 0.59 7.50 -3.24
C ARG A 62 1.41 7.61 -1.97
N TYR A 63 1.86 6.48 -1.47
CA TYR A 63 2.86 6.38 -0.42
C TYR A 63 4.21 6.08 -1.07
N ARG A 64 5.27 6.68 -0.55
CA ARG A 64 6.64 6.38 -0.98
C ARG A 64 7.62 6.43 0.17
N LYS A 65 8.63 5.58 0.14
CA LYS A 65 9.75 5.61 1.08
C LYS A 65 11.00 5.08 0.41
N SER A 66 12.14 5.72 0.70
CA SER A 66 13.44 5.28 0.23
C SER A 66 13.98 4.12 1.05
N PHE A 67 14.71 3.23 0.38
CA PHE A 67 15.42 2.10 0.95
C PHE A 67 16.73 1.90 0.18
N ALA A 68 17.76 1.42 0.86
CA ALA A 68 19.10 1.24 0.29
C ALA A 68 19.34 -0.17 -0.26
N ASP A 69 18.42 -1.10 0.03
CA ASP A 69 18.56 -2.53 -0.20
C ASP A 69 17.53 -3.06 -1.20
N LEU A 70 17.11 -2.23 -2.16
CA LEU A 70 16.16 -2.61 -3.21
C LEU A 70 16.85 -3.30 -4.39
N VAL A 71 16.04 -3.89 -5.26
CA VAL A 71 16.51 -4.63 -6.44
C VAL A 71 16.99 -3.63 -7.51
N GLU A 72 18.15 -3.93 -8.11
CA GLU A 72 18.79 -3.09 -9.12
C GLU A 72 19.02 -1.65 -8.61
N ASP A 73 18.77 -0.64 -9.46
CA ASP A 73 18.97 0.77 -9.15
C ASP A 73 17.72 1.42 -8.53
N ASN A 74 16.72 0.63 -8.11
CA ASN A 74 15.53 1.18 -7.47
C ASN A 74 15.88 1.81 -6.13
N THR A 75 15.29 2.97 -5.84
CA THR A 75 15.59 3.72 -4.62
C THR A 75 14.43 3.80 -3.66
N HIS A 76 13.19 3.54 -4.14
CA HIS A 76 11.98 3.66 -3.34
C HIS A 76 11.02 2.51 -3.54
N ILE A 77 10.26 2.21 -2.50
CA ILE A 77 8.97 1.53 -2.65
C ILE A 77 7.88 2.57 -2.80
N VAL A 78 7.00 2.34 -3.76
CA VAL A 78 5.80 3.13 -4.01
C VAL A 78 4.58 2.24 -3.80
N ALA A 79 3.62 2.70 -3.01
CA ALA A 79 2.35 2.02 -2.81
C ALA A 79 1.18 2.94 -3.18
N ILE A 80 0.17 2.38 -3.83
CA ILE A 80 -1.07 3.10 -4.16
C ILE A 80 -2.17 2.58 -3.24
N VAL A 81 -2.76 3.49 -2.46
CA VAL A 81 -3.84 3.21 -1.52
C VAL A 81 -5.11 3.92 -1.96
N LEU A 82 -6.24 3.23 -1.94
CA LEU A 82 -7.55 3.83 -2.08
C LEU A 82 -8.20 4.00 -0.72
N PHE A 83 -8.63 5.23 -0.44
CA PHE A 83 -9.39 5.59 0.75
C PHE A 83 -10.87 5.46 0.44
N ARG A 84 -11.54 4.58 1.18
CA ARG A 84 -12.98 4.31 1.04
C ARG A 84 -13.60 4.23 2.42
N PHE A 85 -14.93 4.20 2.41
CA PHE A 85 -15.73 3.96 3.59
C PHE A 85 -16.62 2.76 3.33
N ARG A 86 -16.98 2.05 4.41
CA ARG A 86 -18.00 1.00 4.40
C ARG A 86 -18.95 1.23 5.56
N VAL A 87 -20.20 0.81 5.39
CA VAL A 87 -21.19 0.78 6.47
C VAL A 87 -21.08 -0.60 7.12
N ASN A 88 -20.93 -0.66 8.44
CA ASN A 88 -20.92 -1.91 9.18
C ASN A 88 -22.36 -2.38 9.51
N GLU A 89 -22.49 -3.53 10.18
CA GLU A 89 -23.78 -4.12 10.53
C GLU A 89 -24.64 -3.23 11.45
N THR A 90 -24.01 -2.33 12.20
CA THR A 90 -24.68 -1.36 13.09
C THR A 90 -25.07 -0.06 12.39
N GLY A 91 -24.77 0.08 11.09
CA GLY A 91 -25.07 1.29 10.31
C GLY A 91 -24.00 2.39 10.41
N GLU A 92 -22.90 2.14 11.10
CA GLU A 92 -21.80 3.11 11.27
C GLU A 92 -20.87 3.11 10.05
N ILE A 93 -20.43 4.30 9.66
CA ILE A 93 -19.45 4.51 8.60
C ILE A 93 -18.05 4.25 9.18
N THR A 94 -17.37 3.24 8.67
CA THR A 94 -16.00 2.88 9.05
C THR A 94 -15.05 3.03 7.87
N ALA A 95 -13.77 3.32 8.15
CA ALA A 95 -12.74 3.38 7.12
C ALA A 95 -12.56 2.01 6.44
N ASN A 96 -12.28 2.04 5.14
CA ASN A 96 -12.05 0.87 4.32
C ASN A 96 -10.89 1.14 3.35
N ASN A 97 -9.73 1.53 3.89
CA ASN A 97 -8.59 1.92 3.07
C ASN A 97 -7.74 0.69 2.73
N TYR A 98 -7.41 0.51 1.45
CA TYR A 98 -6.70 -0.68 0.99
C TYR A 98 -5.66 -0.38 -0.07
N ILE A 99 -4.60 -1.19 -0.06
CA ILE A 99 -3.55 -1.17 -1.08
C ILE A 99 -4.10 -1.75 -2.37
N VAL A 100 -3.86 -1.07 -3.49
CA VAL A 100 -4.26 -1.49 -4.85
C VAL A 100 -3.09 -2.03 -5.65
N THR A 101 -1.89 -1.50 -5.41
CA THR A 101 -0.63 -2.01 -5.99
C THR A 101 0.55 -1.46 -5.19
N ALA A 102 1.70 -2.10 -5.31
CA ALA A 102 2.99 -1.63 -4.84
C ALA A 102 4.10 -2.08 -5.79
N TYR A 103 5.15 -1.28 -5.91
CA TYR A 103 6.30 -1.56 -6.79
C TYR A 103 7.55 -0.82 -6.32
N GLN A 104 8.70 -1.28 -6.80
CA GLN A 104 9.96 -0.56 -6.63
C GLN A 104 10.14 0.46 -7.76
N LYS A 105 10.73 1.61 -7.46
CA LYS A 105 10.98 2.65 -8.45
C LYS A 105 12.20 3.48 -8.11
N GLU A 106 13.04 3.73 -9.10
CA GLU A 106 14.04 4.80 -9.07
C GLU A 106 13.35 6.18 -9.06
N ILE A 107 13.64 6.95 -8.02
CA ILE A 107 13.23 8.35 -7.87
C ILE A 107 14.48 9.12 -7.47
N GLY A 108 14.83 10.12 -8.28
CA GLY A 108 15.93 11.07 -8.03
C GLY A 108 15.60 12.14 -7.00
#